data_AF-A0A920GB00-F1
#
_entry.id   AF-A0A920GB00-F1
#
_cell.length_a   1.000
_cell.length_b   1.000
_cell.length_c   1.000
_cell.angle_alpha   90.00
_cell.angle_beta   90.00
_cell.angle_gamma   90.00
#
_symmetry.space_group_name_H-M   'P 1'
#
loop_
_entity.id
_entity.type
_entity.pdbx_description
1 polymer ?
#
loop_
_entity_poly.entity_id
_entity_poly.type
_entity_poly.pdbx_seq_one_letter_code
_entity_poly.pdbx_strand_id
1 'polypeptide(L)'
;MGLNLNVPTVSSLGQLPTGLPGLHNPFGADGVPFNLDTLGLVLPTALAISLVGLMETFLTQDILDDKTDTSTNKNTEARGQGIANIVSSMFGGMAGCALVGQSVMNVDNGGKTRLSTLFSGSALWR
;
A
#
# COMPACT_ATOMS: atom_id res chain seq x y z
N MET A 1 -21.33 -4.80 -27.51
CA MET A 1 -20.74 -5.27 -28.79
C MET A 1 -19.29 -4.79 -28.80
N GLY A 2 -18.35 -5.56 -28.25
CA GLY A 2 -16.95 -5.18 -28.15
C GLY A 2 -16.17 -5.68 -29.38
N LEU A 3 -15.27 -4.86 -29.91
CA LEU A 3 -14.37 -5.27 -30.99
C LEU A 3 -13.55 -6.50 -30.53
N ASN A 4 -13.60 -7.58 -31.30
CA ASN A 4 -12.90 -8.84 -31.01
C ASN A 4 -11.40 -8.73 -31.40
N LEU A 5 -10.69 -7.83 -30.72
CA LEU A 5 -9.26 -7.62 -30.92
C LEU A 5 -8.48 -8.64 -30.08
N ASN A 6 -7.59 -9.40 -30.72
CA ASN A 6 -6.71 -10.37 -30.06
C ASN A 6 -5.56 -9.66 -29.33
N VAL A 7 -5.88 -8.98 -28.24
CA VAL A 7 -4.93 -8.29 -27.36
C VAL A 7 -4.98 -8.89 -25.96
N PRO A 8 -3.83 -8.96 -25.24
CA PRO A 8 -3.81 -9.44 -23.86
C PRO A 8 -4.70 -8.55 -22.99
N THR A 9 -5.57 -9.20 -22.20
CA THR A 9 -6.52 -8.51 -21.33
C THR A 9 -6.04 -8.55 -19.89
N VAL A 10 -6.52 -7.62 -19.05
CA VAL A 10 -6.16 -7.60 -17.61
C VAL A 10 -6.49 -8.92 -16.92
N SER A 11 -7.57 -9.59 -17.35
CA SER A 11 -7.95 -10.91 -16.86
C SER A 11 -6.92 -12.02 -17.17
N SER A 12 -6.02 -11.81 -18.12
CA SER A 12 -4.94 -12.75 -18.44
C SER A 12 -3.67 -12.56 -17.60
N LEU A 13 -3.57 -11.44 -16.86
CA LEU A 13 -2.40 -11.11 -16.02
C LEU A 13 -2.51 -11.63 -14.59
N GLY A 14 -3.72 -11.98 -14.14
CA GLY A 14 -3.96 -12.47 -12.80
C GLY A 14 -5.45 -12.55 -12.46
N GLN A 15 -5.75 -13.16 -11.32
CA GLN A 15 -7.11 -13.22 -10.80
C GLN A 15 -7.44 -11.92 -10.08
N LEU A 16 -8.60 -11.34 -10.40
CA LEU A 16 -9.14 -10.19 -9.69
C LEU A 16 -9.75 -10.65 -8.36
N PRO A 17 -9.73 -9.80 -7.32
CA PRO A 17 -10.39 -10.10 -6.05
C PRO A 17 -11.89 -10.35 -6.28
N THR A 18 -12.41 -11.45 -5.74
CA THR A 18 -13.83 -11.83 -5.84
C THR A 18 -14.59 -11.65 -4.53
N GLY A 19 -13.91 -11.23 -3.45
CA GLY A 19 -14.49 -11.10 -2.11
C GLY A 19 -13.56 -10.39 -1.13
N LEU A 20 -13.91 -10.46 0.17
CA LEU A 20 -13.12 -9.80 1.22
C LEU A 20 -11.76 -10.49 1.35
N PRO A 21 -10.69 -9.74 1.68
CA PRO A 21 -9.41 -10.36 1.98
C PRO A 21 -9.55 -11.23 3.23
N GLY A 22 -9.29 -12.52 3.07
CA GLY A 22 -9.18 -13.47 4.18
C GLY A 22 -7.82 -13.35 4.88
N LEU A 23 -7.72 -13.86 6.11
CA LEU A 23 -6.42 -14.03 6.76
C LEU A 23 -5.61 -15.05 5.96
N HIS A 24 -4.40 -14.65 5.55
CA HIS A 24 -3.49 -15.49 4.80
C HIS A 24 -2.26 -15.76 5.67
N ASN A 25 -2.02 -17.04 5.97
CA ASN A 25 -0.77 -17.45 6.59
C ASN A 25 0.22 -17.88 5.50
N PRO A 26 1.32 -17.13 5.27
CA PRO A 26 2.27 -17.45 4.20
C PRO A 26 3.24 -18.61 4.56
N PHE A 27 3.21 -19.11 5.80
CA PHE A 27 4.12 -20.14 6.30
C PHE A 27 3.42 -21.51 6.41
N GLY A 28 3.98 -22.59 5.84
CA GLY A 28 3.39 -23.93 5.92
C GLY A 28 3.87 -24.90 4.83
N ALA A 29 3.21 -26.06 4.72
CA ALA A 29 3.55 -27.11 3.75
C ALA A 29 3.38 -26.67 2.27
N ASP A 30 2.43 -25.75 2.01
CA ASP A 30 2.18 -25.14 0.70
C ASP A 30 2.76 -23.71 0.60
N GLY A 31 3.54 -23.27 1.59
CA GLY A 31 4.02 -21.89 1.74
C GLY A 31 5.54 -21.78 1.89
N VAL A 32 6.01 -20.60 2.30
CA VAL A 32 7.45 -20.35 2.48
C VAL A 32 7.91 -20.94 3.82
N PRO A 33 9.07 -21.62 3.88
CA PRO A 33 9.59 -22.14 5.14
C PRO A 33 9.92 -21.01 6.12
N PHE A 34 9.44 -21.11 7.36
CA PHE A 34 9.80 -20.17 8.43
C PHE A 34 11.17 -20.56 9.01
N ASN A 35 12.25 -20.09 8.38
CA ASN A 35 13.61 -20.32 8.82
C ASN A 35 14.48 -19.04 8.74
N LEU A 36 15.64 -19.07 9.39
CA LEU A 36 16.58 -17.95 9.40
C LEU A 36 17.17 -17.66 8.01
N ASP A 37 17.24 -18.67 7.13
CA ASP A 37 17.72 -18.50 5.76
C ASP A 37 16.75 -17.66 4.92
N THR A 38 15.44 -17.92 5.04
CA THR A 38 14.38 -17.13 4.40
C THR A 38 14.37 -15.70 4.96
N LEU A 39 14.56 -15.55 6.27
CA LEU A 39 14.68 -14.22 6.87
C LEU A 39 15.89 -13.48 6.29
N GLY A 40 17.06 -14.12 6.19
CA GLY A 40 18.25 -13.55 5.58
C GLY A 40 18.08 -13.18 4.10
N LEU A 41 17.24 -13.94 3.37
CA LEU A 41 16.92 -13.67 1.96
C LEU A 41 16.00 -12.44 1.80
N VAL A 42 14.94 -12.35 2.62
CA VAL A 42 13.91 -11.31 2.49
C VAL A 42 14.31 -10.01 3.18
N LEU A 43 15.12 -10.08 4.25
CA LEU A 43 15.48 -8.92 5.07
C LEU A 43 16.13 -7.78 4.28
N PRO A 44 17.11 -7.99 3.37
CA PRO A 44 17.71 -6.91 2.60
C PRO A 44 16.69 -6.19 1.71
N THR A 45 15.82 -6.97 1.04
CA THR A 45 14.78 -6.42 0.17
C THR A 45 13.69 -5.70 0.98
N ALA A 46 13.28 -6.25 2.12
CA ALA A 46 12.32 -5.62 3.01
C ALA A 46 12.85 -4.29 3.58
N LEU A 47 14.13 -4.23 3.96
CA LEU A 47 14.78 -3.00 4.40
C LEU A 47 14.85 -1.96 3.28
N ALA A 48 15.23 -2.37 2.07
CA ALA A 48 15.28 -1.47 0.92
C ALA A 48 13.89 -0.88 0.61
N ILE A 49 12.85 -1.71 0.55
CA ILE A 49 11.47 -1.26 0.30
C ILE A 49 10.98 -0.37 1.44
N SER A 50 11.26 -0.70 2.70
CA SER A 50 10.89 0.13 3.84
C SER A 50 11.55 1.51 3.78
N LEU A 51 12.81 1.60 3.36
CA LEU A 51 13.51 2.87 3.25
C LEU A 51 12.90 3.73 2.14
N VAL A 52 12.70 3.15 0.96
CA VAL A 52 12.08 3.85 -0.18
C VAL A 52 10.67 4.32 0.17
N GLY A 53 9.86 3.44 0.77
CA GLY A 53 8.49 3.77 1.17
C GLY A 53 8.42 4.87 2.22
N LEU A 54 9.38 4.96 3.15
CA LEU A 54 9.48 6.05 4.11
C LEU A 54 9.94 7.36 3.45
N MET A 55 10.91 7.30 2.54
CA MET A 55 11.35 8.47 1.77
C MET A 55 10.19 9.08 0.97
N GLU A 56 9.45 8.26 0.22
CA GLU A 56 8.28 8.72 -0.54
C GLU A 56 7.19 9.31 0.37
N THR A 57 7.00 8.71 1.53
CA THR A 57 6.02 9.18 2.52
C THR A 57 6.41 10.52 3.10
N PHE A 58 7.69 10.72 3.43
CA PHE A 58 8.17 12.01 3.93
C PHE A 58 8.13 13.11 2.87
N LEU A 59 8.50 12.80 1.62
CA LEU A 59 8.38 13.74 0.50
C LEU A 59 6.92 14.12 0.24
N THR A 60 6.02 13.14 0.29
CA THR A 60 4.58 13.39 0.16
C THR A 60 4.10 14.29 1.29
N GLN A 61 4.49 13.99 2.53
CA GLN A 61 4.09 14.76 3.70
C GLN A 61 4.57 16.21 3.61
N ASP A 62 5.81 16.45 3.19
CA ASP A 62 6.35 17.80 3.02
C ASP A 62 5.56 18.59 1.96
N ILE A 63 5.21 17.96 0.83
CA ILE A 63 4.38 18.59 -0.22
C ILE A 63 2.97 18.93 0.29
N LEU A 64 2.39 18.07 1.12
CA LEU A 64 1.06 18.31 1.69
C LEU A 64 1.11 19.39 2.76
N ASP A 65 2.10 19.36 3.65
CA ASP A 65 2.32 20.34 4.71
C ASP A 65 2.46 21.75 4.12
N ASP A 66 3.23 21.89 3.03
CA ASP A 66 3.35 23.15 2.26
C ASP A 66 2.03 23.60 1.61
N LYS A 67 1.14 22.66 1.24
CA LYS A 67 -0.17 22.97 0.63
C LYS A 67 -1.24 23.32 1.63
N THR A 68 -1.18 22.75 2.83
CA THR A 68 -2.20 22.92 3.85
C THR A 68 -1.81 23.88 4.97
N ASP A 69 -0.61 24.46 4.90
CA ASP A 69 -0.02 25.31 5.95
C ASP A 69 -0.01 24.61 7.32
N THR A 70 0.31 23.31 7.32
CA THR A 70 0.34 22.45 8.51
C THR A 70 1.74 21.90 8.78
N SER A 71 1.97 21.39 9.99
CA SER A 71 3.17 20.63 10.32
C SER A 71 2.77 19.25 10.82
N THR A 72 3.25 18.22 10.14
CA THR A 72 2.91 16.84 10.44
C THR A 72 4.09 16.09 11.07
N ASN A 73 3.80 15.16 11.99
CA ASN A 73 4.83 14.39 12.70
C ASN A 73 5.26 13.15 11.89
N LYS A 74 6.46 13.23 11.29
CA LYS A 74 7.05 12.16 10.48
C LYS A 74 7.23 10.83 11.23
N ASN A 75 7.49 10.87 12.54
CA ASN A 75 7.65 9.65 13.34
C ASN A 75 6.31 8.94 13.54
N THR A 76 5.22 9.70 13.70
CA THR A 76 3.86 9.14 13.79
C THR A 76 3.47 8.51 12.46
N GLU A 77 3.79 9.18 11.34
CA GLU A 77 3.51 8.66 10.00
C GLU A 77 4.28 7.38 9.71
N ALA A 78 5.59 7.34 10.00
CA ALA A 78 6.41 6.15 9.83
C ALA A 78 5.89 4.94 10.63
N ARG A 79 5.43 5.16 11.87
CA ARG A 79 4.79 4.11 12.68
C ARG A 79 3.47 3.66 12.09
N GLY A 80 2.64 4.61 11.62
CA GLY A 80 1.37 4.34 10.96
C GLY A 80 1.54 3.46 9.72
N GLN A 81 2.48 3.82 8.85
CA GLN A 81 2.82 3.08 7.63
C GLN A 81 3.35 1.68 7.94
N GLY A 82 4.22 1.54 8.95
CA GLY A 82 4.72 0.24 9.39
C GLY A 82 3.61 -0.68 9.87
N ILE A 83 2.73 -0.18 10.74
CA ILE A 83 1.56 -0.95 11.24
C ILE A 83 0.64 -1.32 10.08
N ALA A 84 0.35 -0.39 9.17
CA ALA A 84 -0.50 -0.64 8.02
C ALA A 84 0.07 -1.75 7.12
N ASN A 85 1.38 -1.75 6.87
CA ASN A 85 2.04 -2.78 6.08
C ASN A 85 2.03 -4.15 6.77
N ILE A 86 2.23 -4.20 8.09
CA ILE A 86 2.13 -5.45 8.87
C ILE A 86 0.70 -6.01 8.75
N VAL A 87 -0.32 -5.19 9.01
CA VAL A 87 -1.73 -5.62 8.89
C VAL A 87 -2.04 -6.05 7.45
N SER A 88 -1.65 -5.25 6.44
CA SER A 88 -1.82 -5.58 5.01
C SER A 88 -1.26 -6.97 4.69
N SER A 89 -0.03 -7.28 5.13
CA SER A 89 0.60 -8.58 4.88
C SER A 89 -0.13 -9.76 5.53
N MET A 90 -0.77 -9.57 6.69
CA MET A 90 -1.60 -10.62 7.32
C MET A 90 -2.84 -10.97 6.50
N PHE A 91 -3.28 -10.06 5.64
CA PHE A 91 -4.39 -10.23 4.70
C PHE A 91 -3.91 -10.59 3.28
N GLY A 92 -2.63 -10.93 3.11
CA GLY A 92 -2.04 -11.24 1.80
C GLY A 92 -1.85 -10.02 0.89
N GLY A 93 -1.90 -8.82 1.46
CA GLY A 93 -1.71 -7.57 0.73
C GLY A 93 -0.24 -7.28 0.39
N MET A 94 -0.03 -6.43 -0.61
CA MET A 94 1.30 -5.95 -0.99
C MET A 94 1.78 -4.83 -0.05
N ALA A 95 3.10 -4.62 -0.04
CA ALA A 95 3.71 -3.48 0.63
C ALA A 95 3.24 -2.16 -0.02
N GLY A 96 2.88 -1.19 0.81
CA GLY A 96 2.39 0.12 0.39
C GLY A 96 3.15 1.29 1.00
N CYS A 97 3.00 2.45 0.37
CA CYS A 97 3.56 3.73 0.77
C CYS A 97 2.62 4.88 0.39
N ALA A 98 2.96 6.11 0.77
CA ALA A 98 2.21 7.28 0.36
C ALA A 98 2.34 7.52 -1.16
N LEU A 99 1.23 7.95 -1.77
CA LEU A 99 1.15 8.24 -3.19
C LEU A 99 1.06 9.76 -3.39
N VAL A 100 2.16 10.40 -3.77
CA VAL A 100 2.25 11.87 -3.93
C VAL A 100 1.08 12.42 -4.75
N GLY A 101 0.86 11.90 -5.96
CA GLY A 101 -0.15 12.41 -6.88
C GLY A 101 -1.59 12.25 -6.38
N GLN A 102 -1.91 11.10 -5.78
CA GLN A 102 -3.25 10.85 -5.24
C GLN A 102 -3.52 11.70 -3.99
N SER A 103 -2.51 11.88 -3.14
CA SER A 103 -2.62 12.72 -1.95
C SER A 103 -2.81 14.20 -2.30
N VAL A 104 -2.03 14.72 -3.25
CA VAL A 104 -2.18 16.10 -3.74
C VAL A 104 -3.57 16.31 -4.35
N MET A 105 -4.00 15.42 -5.25
CA MET A 105 -5.33 15.50 -5.86
C MET A 105 -6.45 15.41 -4.81
N ASN A 106 -6.29 14.59 -3.78
CA ASN A 106 -7.27 14.48 -2.70
C ASN A 106 -7.39 15.79 -1.91
N VAL A 107 -6.28 16.46 -1.60
CA VAL A 107 -6.28 17.77 -0.93
C VAL A 107 -6.87 18.86 -1.82
N ASP A 108 -6.53 18.88 -3.11
CA ASP A 108 -7.08 19.83 -4.08
C ASP A 108 -8.61 19.67 -4.23
N ASN A 109 -9.13 18.45 -4.10
CA ASN A 109 -10.57 18.15 -4.05
C ASN A 109 -11.21 18.40 -2.67
N GLY A 110 -10.49 19.00 -1.72
CA GLY A 110 -10.99 19.37 -0.39
C GLY A 110 -10.85 18.29 0.70
N GLY A 111 -10.24 17.15 0.39
CA GLY A 111 -9.99 16.05 1.33
C GLY A 111 -8.85 16.36 2.30
N LYS A 112 -9.16 16.99 3.44
CA LYS A 112 -8.17 17.41 4.46
C LYS A 112 -8.20 16.60 5.77
N THR A 113 -9.12 15.64 5.88
CA THR A 113 -9.32 14.85 7.11
C THR A 113 -8.99 13.38 6.88
N ARG A 114 -8.68 12.67 7.96
CA ARG A 114 -8.43 11.21 7.94
C ARG A 114 -9.62 10.40 7.42
N LEU A 115 -10.82 10.97 7.44
CA LEU A 115 -12.01 10.35 6.86
C LEU A 115 -11.90 10.22 5.34
N SER A 116 -11.24 11.18 4.66
CA SER A 116 -11.05 11.16 3.21
C SER A 116 -10.34 9.88 2.76
N THR A 117 -9.23 9.54 3.42
CA THR A 117 -8.43 8.36 3.08
C THR A 117 -9.14 7.05 3.48
N LEU A 118 -9.88 7.04 4.59
CA LEU A 118 -10.72 5.91 4.98
C LEU A 118 -11.81 5.63 3.94
N PHE A 119 -12.50 6.68 3.46
CA PHE A 119 -13.51 6.54 2.41
C PHE A 119 -12.89 6.03 1.12
N SER A 120 -11.77 6.59 0.67
CA SER A 120 -11.05 6.13 -0.53
C SER A 120 -10.73 4.63 -0.46
N GLY A 121 -10.23 4.13 0.67
CA GLY A 121 -9.95 2.71 0.85
C GLY A 121 -11.22 1.84 0.85
N SER A 122 -12.26 2.27 1.56
CA SER A 122 -13.52 1.51 1.63
C SER A 122 -14.29 1.47 0.31
N ALA A 123 -14.24 2.55 -0.47
CA ALA A 123 -14.92 2.67 -1.75
C ALA A 123 -14.19 1.90 -2.86
N LEU A 124 -12.85 1.83 -2.80
CA LEU A 124 -12.04 1.07 -3.77
C LEU A 124 -12.34 -0.43 -3.76
N TRP A 125 -12.77 -0.96 -2.61
CA TRP A 125 -13.06 -2.39 -2.48
C TRP A 125 -14.33 -2.85 -3.22
N ARG A 126 -15.14 -1.90 -3.73
CA ARG A 126 -16.36 -2.17 -4.50
C ARG A 126 -16.07 -2.44 -5.98
#